data_AF-A0A0R3MN57-F1
#
_entry.id   AF-A0A0R3MN57-F1
#
_cell.length_a   1.000
_cell.length_b   1.000
_cell.length_c   1.000
_cell.angle_alpha   90.00
_cell.angle_beta   90.00
_cell.angle_gamma   90.00
#
_symmetry.space_group_name_H-M   'P 1'
#
loop_
_entity.id
_entity.type
_entity.pdbx_description
1 polymer ?
#
loop_
_entity_poly.entity_id
_entity_poly.type
_entity_poly.pdbx_seq_one_letter_code
_entity_poly.pdbx_strand_id
1 'polypeptide(L)' 'MEIVKVQTTLASSDPEALALVYDKDRKWLVHQQLDDTTQDAMGTDVKAFFEAEYLSMAGCWKIGKRVNDRDW' A
#
# COMPACT_ATOMS: atom_id res chain seq x y z
N MET A 1 -12.77 5.96 4.38
CA MET A 1 -11.31 5.72 4.45
C MET A 1 -11.05 4.60 5.42
N GLU A 2 -10.16 3.69 5.06
CA GLU A 2 -9.77 2.52 5.83
C GLU A 2 -8.25 2.55 6.05
N ILE A 3 -7.75 1.80 7.04
CA ILE A 3 -6.31 1.62 7.19
C ILE A 3 -5.90 0.40 6.39
N VAL A 4 -5.00 0.61 5.44
CA VAL A 4 -4.41 -0.44 4.63
C VAL A 4 -2.96 -0.64 4.99
N LYS A 5 -2.50 -1.86 4.80
CA LYS A 5 -1.10 -2.24 4.83
C LYS A 5 -0.58 -2.26 3.40
N VAL A 6 0.49 -1.51 3.16
CA VAL A 6 1.22 -1.46 1.90
C VAL A 6 2.52 -2.21 2.12
N GLN A 7 2.80 -3.17 1.25
CA GLN A 7 3.99 -4.00 1.33
C GLN A 7 4.66 -4.09 -0.04
N THR A 8 5.92 -3.68 -0.12
CA THR A 8 6.74 -3.83 -1.32
C THR A 8 7.46 -5.18 -1.33
N THR A 9 8.00 -5.55 -2.48
CA THR A 9 8.80 -6.77 -2.62
C THR A 9 10.12 -6.64 -1.86
N LEU A 10 10.50 -7.69 -1.12
CA LEU A 10 11.74 -7.71 -0.31
C LEU A 10 13.01 -7.66 -1.17
N ALA A 11 12.93 -8.22 -2.38
CA ALA A 11 13.98 -8.16 -3.38
C ALA A 11 13.30 -8.18 -4.75
N SER A 12 13.49 -7.13 -5.52
CA SER A 12 13.08 -7.07 -6.91
C SER A 12 14.14 -6.30 -7.69
N SER A 13 14.53 -6.83 -8.84
CA SER A 13 15.33 -6.10 -9.83
C SER A 13 14.47 -5.18 -10.69
N ASP A 14 13.14 -5.26 -10.53
CA ASP A 14 12.16 -4.46 -11.25
C ASP A 14 11.83 -3.18 -10.45
N PRO A 15 12.17 -1.99 -10.97
CA PRO A 15 11.81 -0.71 -10.35
C PRO A 15 10.29 -0.43 -10.36
N GLU A 16 9.52 -1.12 -11.20
CA GLU A 16 8.05 -1.01 -11.28
C GLU A 16 7.34 -2.08 -10.42
N ALA A 17 8.06 -2.78 -9.54
CA ALA A 17 7.50 -3.86 -8.75
C ALA A 17 6.24 -3.43 -8.02
N LEU A 18 5.13 -4.12 -8.32
CA LEU A 18 3.84 -3.84 -7.71
C LEU A 18 3.89 -4.10 -6.20
N ALA A 19 3.33 -3.17 -5.43
CA ALA A 19 3.13 -3.34 -4.01
C ALA A 19 1.84 -4.11 -3.75
N LEU A 20 1.86 -4.94 -2.71
CA LEU A 20 0.68 -5.59 -2.17
C LEU A 20 -0.02 -4.64 -1.20
N VAL A 21 -1.29 -4.34 -1.46
CA VAL A 21 -2.10 -3.41 -0.65
C VAL A 21 -3.37 -4.10 -0.18
N TYR A 22 -3.63 -4.08 1.13
CA TYR A 22 -4.81 -4.72 1.73
C TYR A 22 -5.27 -4.07 3.03
N ASP A 23 -6.58 -4.11 3.28
CA ASP A 23 -7.20 -3.77 4.55
C ASP A 23 -7.05 -4.89 5.60
N LYS A 24 -7.44 -4.61 6.86
CA LYS A 24 -7.31 -5.55 7.99
C LYS A 24 -7.95 -6.90 7.75
N ASP A 25 -9.14 -6.89 7.17
CA ASP A 25 -9.91 -8.11 6.94
C ASP A 25 -9.58 -8.74 5.59
N ARG A 26 -8.62 -8.14 4.85
CA ARG A 26 -8.23 -8.52 3.48
C ARG A 26 -9.43 -8.62 2.55
N LYS A 27 -10.44 -7.78 2.78
CA LYS A 27 -11.62 -7.69 1.94
C LYS A 27 -11.23 -7.31 0.52
N TRP A 28 -10.25 -6.42 0.38
CA TRP A 28 -9.68 -6.01 -0.90
C TRP A 28 -8.15 -6.12 -0.85
N LEU A 29 -7.64 -7.14 -1.53
CA LEU A 29 -6.22 -7.40 -1.69
C LEU A 29 -5.84 -7.16 -3.16
N VAL A 30 -4.97 -6.19 -3.39
CA VAL A 30 -4.58 -5.79 -4.76
C VAL A 30 -3.07 -5.66 -4.88
N HIS A 31 -2.57 -5.96 -6.08
CA HIS A 31 -1.23 -5.57 -6.49
C HIS A 31 -1.35 -4.29 -7.31
N GLN A 32 -0.71 -3.22 -6.86
CA GLN A 32 -0.74 -1.94 -7.57
C GLN A 32 0.61 -1.23 -7.52
N GLN A 33 0.86 -0.41 -8.53
CA GLN A 33 1.96 0.53 -8.50
C GLN A 33 1.67 1.59 -7.42
N LEU A 34 2.71 2.01 -6.73
CA LEU A 34 2.64 3.11 -5.77
C LEU A 34 3.00 4.40 -6.51
N ASP A 35 2.31 5.49 -6.18
CA ASP A 35 2.75 6.82 -6.62
C ASP A 35 4.01 7.25 -5.87
N ASP A 36 4.75 8.19 -6.46
CA ASP A 36 6.01 8.71 -5.91
C ASP A 36 5.84 9.20 -4.46
N THR A 37 4.69 9.82 -4.16
CA THR A 37 4.39 10.32 -2.80
C THR A 37 4.29 9.19 -1.77
N THR A 38 3.66 8.07 -2.14
CA THR A 38 3.54 6.90 -1.28
C THR A 38 4.90 6.20 -1.13
N GLN A 39 5.67 6.10 -2.21
CA GLN A 39 7.02 5.53 -2.18
C GLN A 39 7.94 6.35 -1.28
N ASP A 40 7.95 7.67 -1.41
CA ASP A 40 8.71 8.59 -0.56
C ASP A 40 8.28 8.47 0.91
N ALA A 41 6.97 8.35 1.16
CA ALA A 41 6.44 8.17 2.50
C ALA A 41 6.84 6.83 3.12
N MET A 42 7.02 5.77 2.32
CA MET A 42 7.58 4.49 2.78
C MET A 42 9.08 4.59 3.05
N GLY A 43 9.81 5.37 2.27
CA GLY A 43 11.26 5.50 2.39
C GLY A 43 11.94 4.14 2.19
N THR A 44 12.60 3.65 3.23
CA THR A 44 13.27 2.33 3.23
C THR A 44 12.40 1.21 3.79
N ASP A 45 11.19 1.51 4.26
CA ASP A 45 10.33 0.51 4.88
C ASP A 45 9.70 -0.38 3.82
N VAL A 46 9.92 -1.69 3.92
CA VAL A 46 9.30 -2.69 3.04
C VAL A 46 7.80 -2.89 3.32
N LYS A 47 7.33 -2.37 4.46
CA LYS A 47 5.92 -2.39 4.87
C LYS A 47 5.59 -1.12 5.65
N ALA A 48 4.42 -0.55 5.40
CA ALA A 48 3.90 0.58 6.15
C ALA A 48 2.37 0.61 6.11
N PHE A 49 1.76 1.44 6.96
CA PHE A 49 0.31 1.58 7.06
C PHE A 49 -0.13 2.96 6.61
N PHE A 50 -1.25 3.01 5.91
CA PHE A 50 -1.79 4.24 5.33
C PHE A 50 -3.30 4.32 5.50
N GLU A 51 -3.82 5.53 5.60
CA GLU A 51 -5.23 5.80 5.29
C GLU A 51 -5.43 5.69 3.77
N ALA A 52 -6.40 4.90 3.34
CA ALA A 52 -6.72 4.72 1.93
C ALA A 52 -8.22 4.60 1.67
N GLU A 53 -8.59 4.78 0.41
CA GLU A 53 -9.96 4.59 -0.09
C GLU A 53 -9.94 3.57 -1.23
N TYR A 54 -10.77 2.54 -1.14
CA TYR A 54 -10.88 1.57 -2.22
C TYR A 54 -11.73 2.12 -3.35
N LEU A 55 -11.12 2.30 -4.53
CA LEU A 55 -11.80 2.77 -5.72
C LEU A 55 -12.35 1.56 -6.49
N SER A 56 -13.58 1.16 -6.17
CA SER A 56 -14.19 -0.07 -6.73
C SER A 56 -14.26 -0.09 -8.26
N MET A 57 -14.40 1.07 -8.92
CA MET A 57 -14.41 1.17 -10.38
C MET A 57 -13.02 0.95 -11.00
N ALA A 58 -11.95 1.29 -10.27
CA ALA A 58 -10.57 1.14 -10.73
C ALA A 58 -9.92 -0.16 -10.24
N GLY A 59 -10.52 -0.82 -9.25
CA GLY A 59 -9.99 -2.05 -8.66
C GLY A 59 -8.68 -1.83 -7.89
N CYS A 60 -8.48 -0.64 -7.32
CA CYS A 60 -7.26 -0.29 -6.60
C CYS A 60 -7.55 0.59 -5.38
N TRP A 61 -6.56 0.73 -4.50
CA TRP A 61 -6.59 1.66 -3.38
C TRP A 61 -6.01 3.01 -3.80
N LYS A 62 -6.74 4.07 -3.49
CA LYS A 62 -6.21 5.42 -3.44
C LYS A 62 -5.52 5.61 -2.08
N ILE A 63 -4.19 5.59 -2.09
CA ILE A 63 -3.38 5.69 -0.88
C ILE A 63 -3.25 7.17 -0.49
N GLY A 64 -3.42 7.46 0.79
CA GLY A 64 -3.35 8.79 1.35
C GLY A 64 -2.23 8.91 2.38
N LYS A 65 -2.57 9.32 3.59
CA LYS A 65 -1.60 9.67 4.63
C LYS A 65 -1.01 8.43 5.30
N ARG A 66 0.31 8.42 5.51
CA ARG A 66 0.99 7.42 6.35
C ARG A 66 0.53 7.53 7.81
N VAL A 67 0.27 6.40 8.45
CA VAL A 67 -0.11 6.31 9.86
C VAL A 67 0.88 5.47 10.65
N ASN A 68 0.76 5.52 11.98
CA ASN A 68 1.55 4.68 12.88
C ASN A 68 1.33 3.21 12.59
N ASP A 69 2.39 2.43 12.77
CA ASP A 69 2.38 0.99 12.59
C ASP A 69 1.29 0.31 13.44
N ARG A 70 0.75 -0.76 12.87
CA ARG A 70 -0.26 -1.62 13.49
C ARG A 70 0.28 -3.03 13.60
N ASP A 71 -0.22 -3.79 14.58
CA ASP A 71 0.27 -5.13 14.89
C ASP A 71 -0.30 -6.25 14.00
N TRP A 72 -1.08 -5.92 12.96
CA TRP A 72 -1.76 -6.90 12.10
C TRP A 72 -1.15 -7.03 10.69
#